data_AF-A0A3L7Y1Y2-F1
#
_entry.id   AF-A0A3L7Y1Y2-F1
#
_cell.length_a   1.000
_cell.length_b   1.000
_cell.length_c   1.000
_cell.angle_alpha   90.00
_cell.angle_beta   90.00
_cell.angle_gamma   90.00
#
_symmetry.space_group_name_H-M   'P 1'
#
loop_
_entity.id
_entity.type
_entity.pdbx_description
1 polymer ?
#
loop_
_entity_poly.entity_id
_entity_poly.type
_entity_poly.pdbx_seq_one_letter_code
_entity_poly.pdbx_strand_id
1 'polypeptide(L)'
;MSHVALRNLVAAGQISATLAAQVTALADAGVPIVVTGSASADRRDALAAAIAAASPLPAGAESAEIKIAPEEAFVWLTDPAGVGCLVAGAGGAPRSPRSTRLIAHGLIERLSAATTKTVVRSLVRGFPLIATAPGHDLAELLDLLRGANLRVPEDDLHRLGLVIVLGGDGGAQSHVESAHLLRAPALDGGARRPPALLATWNGSGGWDDFSWAALPELAARVGVTQAAYSSQLAARERELATS
;
A
#
# COMPACT_ATOMS: atom_id res chain seq x y z
N MET A 1 15.46 -12.74 -2.00
CA MET A 1 14.52 -11.59 -2.06
C MET A 1 15.36 -10.34 -2.25
N SER A 2 15.02 -9.45 -3.19
CA SER A 2 15.85 -8.27 -3.48
C SER A 2 15.33 -7.08 -2.69
N HIS A 3 15.80 -6.91 -1.46
CA HIS A 3 15.59 -5.66 -0.70
C HIS A 3 16.50 -4.52 -1.19
N VAL A 4 17.22 -4.68 -2.32
CA VAL A 4 18.21 -3.71 -2.81
C VAL A 4 17.59 -2.33 -3.02
N ALA A 5 16.45 -2.26 -3.72
CA ALA A 5 15.80 -0.98 -4.00
C ALA A 5 15.39 -0.26 -2.69
N LEU A 6 14.75 -0.98 -1.78
CA LEU A 6 14.30 -0.41 -0.51
C LEU A 6 15.48 -0.04 0.41
N ARG A 7 16.56 -0.82 0.43
CA ARG A 7 17.81 -0.47 1.13
C ARG A 7 18.44 0.80 0.57
N ASN A 8 18.44 0.98 -0.75
CA ASN A 8 18.96 2.20 -1.35
C ASN A 8 18.14 3.42 -0.91
N LEU A 9 16.81 3.29 -0.78
CA LEU A 9 15.96 4.37 -0.26
C LEU A 9 16.26 4.67 1.22
N VAL A 10 16.52 3.64 2.03
CA VAL A 10 16.94 3.80 3.44
C VAL A 10 18.30 4.51 3.51
N ALA A 11 19.28 4.05 2.75
CA ALA A 11 20.63 4.64 2.71
C ALA A 11 20.63 6.08 2.18
N ALA A 12 19.71 6.41 1.27
CA ALA A 12 19.51 7.77 0.76
C ALA A 12 18.73 8.68 1.73
N GLY A 13 18.30 8.18 2.89
CA GLY A 13 17.52 8.98 3.84
C GLY A 13 16.15 9.37 3.27
N GLN A 14 15.53 8.49 2.48
CA GLN A 14 14.20 8.72 1.91
C GLN A 14 13.09 8.00 2.69
N ILE A 15 13.44 6.99 3.50
CA ILE A 15 12.54 6.26 4.39
C ILE A 15 13.36 5.72 5.57
N SER A 16 12.80 5.67 6.78
CA SER A 16 13.47 5.04 7.91
C SER A 16 13.55 3.51 7.74
N ALA A 17 14.60 2.88 8.27
CA ALA A 17 14.75 1.42 8.24
C ALA A 17 13.57 0.72 8.95
N THR A 18 13.09 1.27 10.07
CA THR A 18 11.93 0.76 10.81
C THR A 18 10.66 0.80 9.97
N LEU A 19 10.36 1.93 9.31
CA LEU A 19 9.17 2.03 8.45
C LEU A 19 9.30 1.12 7.24
N ALA A 20 10.46 1.07 6.59
CA ALA A 20 10.73 0.18 5.48
C ALA A 20 10.49 -1.30 5.87
N ALA A 21 10.93 -1.71 7.07
CA ALA A 21 10.69 -3.05 7.58
C ALA A 21 9.18 -3.34 7.82
N GLN A 22 8.41 -2.36 8.30
CA GLN A 22 6.95 -2.50 8.45
C GLN A 22 6.25 -2.62 7.10
N VAL A 23 6.63 -1.78 6.15
CA VAL A 23 6.08 -1.77 4.78
C VAL A 23 6.29 -3.14 4.13
N THR A 24 7.49 -3.71 4.23
CA THR A 24 7.76 -5.07 3.71
C THR A 24 6.92 -6.13 4.40
N ALA A 25 6.85 -6.14 5.75
CA ALA A 25 6.07 -7.13 6.48
C ALA A 25 4.57 -7.07 6.15
N LEU A 26 4.02 -5.86 6.00
CA LEU A 26 2.63 -5.66 5.61
C LEU A 26 2.36 -6.05 4.15
N ALA A 27 3.29 -5.72 3.24
CA ALA A 27 3.20 -6.13 1.84
C ALA A 27 3.24 -7.67 1.69
N ASP A 28 4.13 -8.35 2.43
CA ASP A 28 4.25 -9.81 2.46
C ASP A 28 2.96 -10.47 2.95
N ALA A 29 2.28 -9.84 3.91
CA ALA A 29 0.99 -10.28 4.42
C ALA A 29 -0.20 -9.91 3.51
N GLY A 30 0.05 -9.24 2.38
CA GLY A 30 -0.99 -8.82 1.43
C GLY A 30 -1.84 -7.66 1.92
N VAL A 31 -1.37 -6.89 2.90
CA VAL A 31 -2.04 -5.65 3.34
C VAL A 31 -1.96 -4.63 2.20
N PRO A 32 -3.07 -3.96 1.84
CA PRO A 32 -3.05 -2.92 0.83
C PRO A 32 -2.11 -1.77 1.21
N ILE A 33 -1.37 -1.24 0.24
CA ILE A 33 -0.45 -0.12 0.41
C ILE A 33 -0.72 0.91 -0.67
N VAL A 34 -0.93 2.17 -0.27
CA VAL A 34 -1.11 3.31 -1.19
C VAL A 34 -0.01 4.33 -0.95
N VAL A 35 0.71 4.71 -2.00
CA VAL A 35 1.66 5.82 -2.00
C VAL A 35 0.97 7.07 -2.57
N THR A 36 0.84 8.10 -1.76
CA THR A 36 0.34 9.43 -2.13
C THR A 36 1.36 10.50 -1.73
N GLY A 37 1.02 11.77 -1.82
CA GLY A 37 1.87 12.90 -1.41
C GLY A 37 2.38 13.73 -2.59
N SER A 38 2.93 14.89 -2.28
CA SER A 38 3.26 15.96 -3.24
C SER A 38 4.42 15.65 -4.19
N ALA A 39 5.09 14.50 -4.05
CA ALA A 39 6.07 13.99 -5.00
C ALA A 39 5.51 13.86 -6.43
N SER A 40 6.39 13.84 -7.42
CA SER A 40 5.98 13.52 -8.80
C SER A 40 5.39 12.10 -8.90
N ALA A 41 4.54 11.87 -9.91
CA ALA A 41 3.96 10.56 -10.18
C ALA A 41 5.04 9.47 -10.33
N ASP A 42 6.13 9.77 -11.04
CA ASP A 42 7.25 8.85 -11.25
C ASP A 42 7.93 8.46 -9.92
N ARG A 43 8.06 9.39 -8.97
CA ARG A 43 8.64 9.11 -7.65
C ARG A 43 7.71 8.25 -6.80
N ARG A 44 6.39 8.52 -6.83
CA ARG A 44 5.40 7.66 -6.15
C ARG A 44 5.45 6.24 -6.72
N ASP A 45 5.50 6.11 -8.05
CA ASP A 45 5.57 4.83 -8.75
C ASP A 45 6.88 4.09 -8.46
N ALA A 46 8.01 4.79 -8.39
CA ALA A 46 9.30 4.21 -8.03
C ALA A 46 9.30 3.64 -6.60
N LEU A 47 8.70 4.35 -5.63
CA LEU A 47 8.54 3.84 -4.27
C LEU A 47 7.62 2.61 -4.25
N ALA A 48 6.47 2.66 -4.93
CA ALA A 48 5.56 1.53 -5.04
C ALA A 48 6.23 0.29 -5.67
N ALA A 49 7.04 0.47 -6.71
CA ALA A 49 7.82 -0.59 -7.35
C ALA A 49 8.89 -1.17 -6.42
N ALA A 50 9.58 -0.33 -5.64
CA ALA A 50 10.56 -0.78 -4.65
C ALA A 50 9.91 -1.64 -3.55
N ILE A 51 8.70 -1.28 -3.12
CA ILE A 51 7.91 -2.05 -2.15
C ILE A 51 7.51 -3.40 -2.74
N ALA A 52 6.97 -3.43 -3.97
CA ALA A 52 6.59 -4.66 -4.65
C ALA A 52 7.78 -5.61 -4.85
N ALA A 53 8.95 -5.08 -5.21
CA ALA A 53 10.18 -5.85 -5.38
C ALA A 53 10.72 -6.41 -4.04
N ALA A 54 10.52 -5.69 -2.94
CA ALA A 54 10.90 -6.14 -1.61
C ALA A 54 9.99 -7.26 -1.07
N SER A 55 8.77 -7.39 -1.61
CA SER A 55 7.79 -8.40 -1.22
C SER A 55 7.40 -9.28 -2.42
N PRO A 56 8.26 -10.22 -2.87
CA PRO A 56 7.93 -11.05 -4.01
C PRO A 56 6.81 -12.03 -3.68
N LEU A 57 5.86 -12.22 -4.60
CA LEU A 57 4.85 -13.28 -4.47
C LEU A 57 5.52 -14.66 -4.43
N PRO A 58 4.93 -15.66 -3.73
CA PRO A 58 5.46 -17.02 -3.70
C PRO A 58 5.64 -17.56 -5.12
N ALA A 59 6.78 -18.18 -5.41
CA ALA A 59 7.02 -18.82 -6.70
C ALA A 59 6.05 -20.00 -6.89
N GLY A 60 5.02 -19.81 -7.71
CA GLY A 60 4.00 -20.80 -8.01
C GLY A 60 3.30 -20.45 -9.32
N ALA A 61 2.84 -21.45 -10.06
CA ALA A 61 2.22 -21.26 -11.38
C ALA A 61 0.96 -20.37 -11.36
N GLU A 62 0.34 -20.20 -10.18
CA GLU A 62 -0.88 -19.40 -9.98
C GLU A 62 -0.63 -18.01 -9.38
N SER A 63 0.59 -17.74 -8.90
CA SER A 63 0.97 -16.46 -8.31
C SER A 63 1.24 -15.43 -9.39
N ALA A 64 0.48 -14.34 -9.43
CA ALA A 64 0.64 -13.33 -10.45
C ALA A 64 0.41 -11.90 -9.95
N GLU A 65 1.13 -10.96 -10.56
CA GLU A 65 0.79 -9.55 -10.47
C GLU A 65 -0.12 -9.17 -11.64
N ILE A 66 -1.19 -8.43 -11.35
CA ILE A 66 -1.98 -7.75 -12.38
C ILE A 66 -1.63 -6.28 -12.28
N LYS A 67 -0.92 -5.78 -13.30
CA LYS A 67 -0.70 -4.35 -13.49
C LYS A 67 -1.92 -3.76 -14.17
N ILE A 68 -2.44 -2.67 -13.63
CA ILE A 68 -3.63 -1.99 -14.14
C ILE A 68 -3.18 -0.73 -14.84
N ALA A 69 -3.28 -0.71 -16.17
CA ALA A 69 -2.86 0.44 -16.97
C ALA A 69 -4.04 1.41 -17.27
N PRO A 70 -3.75 2.70 -17.55
CA PRO A 70 -4.78 3.70 -17.84
C PRO A 70 -5.71 3.36 -19.00
N GLU A 71 -5.18 2.74 -20.04
CA GLU A 71 -5.89 2.29 -21.24
C GLU A 71 -6.73 1.02 -21.02
N GLU A 72 -6.62 0.38 -19.85
CA GLU A 72 -7.29 -0.87 -19.54
C GLU A 72 -8.61 -0.64 -18.77
N ALA A 73 -9.69 -1.20 -19.30
CA ALA A 73 -10.96 -1.30 -18.58
C ALA A 73 -10.90 -2.45 -17.57
N PHE A 74 -10.29 -2.20 -16.41
CA PHE A 74 -10.36 -3.14 -15.29
C PHE A 74 -11.81 -3.20 -14.78
N VAL A 75 -12.47 -4.32 -15.03
CA VAL A 75 -13.86 -4.57 -14.67
C VAL A 75 -13.98 -5.88 -13.91
N TRP A 76 -15.01 -5.98 -13.06
CA TRP A 76 -15.34 -7.21 -12.36
C TRP A 76 -15.94 -8.24 -13.32
N LEU A 77 -15.51 -9.50 -13.23
CA LEU A 77 -16.25 -10.61 -13.82
C LEU A 77 -17.51 -10.89 -13.00
N THR A 78 -18.50 -11.51 -13.65
CA THR A 78 -19.75 -12.00 -13.02
C THR A 78 -19.53 -13.08 -11.96
N ASP A 79 -18.34 -13.68 -11.91
CA ASP A 79 -17.97 -14.66 -10.88
C ASP A 79 -17.74 -13.97 -9.50
N PRO A 80 -18.45 -14.38 -8.44
CA PRO A 80 -18.25 -13.85 -7.09
C PRO A 80 -16.83 -14.12 -6.52
N ALA A 81 -16.13 -15.15 -7.00
CA ALA A 81 -14.80 -15.54 -6.53
C ALA A 81 -13.64 -14.97 -7.38
N GLY A 82 -13.93 -14.38 -8.54
CA GLY A 82 -12.93 -14.00 -9.53
C GLY A 82 -12.82 -12.51 -9.80
N VAL A 83 -11.59 -11.98 -9.79
CA VAL A 83 -11.24 -10.83 -10.64
C VAL A 83 -10.82 -11.39 -11.99
N GLY A 84 -11.34 -10.82 -13.07
CA GLY A 84 -10.76 -11.02 -14.39
C GLY A 84 -10.85 -9.71 -15.15
N CYS A 85 -9.70 -9.26 -15.61
CA CYS A 85 -9.59 -8.10 -16.47
C CYS A 85 -10.13 -8.50 -17.86
N LEU A 86 -11.03 -7.72 -18.47
CA LEU A 86 -11.44 -7.90 -19.88
C LEU A 86 -10.36 -7.42 -20.86
N VAL A 87 -9.08 -7.59 -20.51
CA VAL A 87 -7.94 -7.23 -21.36
C VAL A 87 -7.53 -8.44 -22.17
N ALA A 88 -7.39 -8.25 -23.49
CA ALA A 88 -6.78 -9.24 -24.36
C ALA A 88 -5.34 -9.53 -23.88
N GLY A 89 -5.10 -10.75 -23.39
CA GLY A 89 -3.80 -11.16 -22.83
C GLY A 89 -3.72 -11.21 -21.30
N ALA A 90 -4.75 -10.76 -20.55
CA ALA A 90 -4.77 -10.88 -19.08
C ALA A 90 -5.00 -12.31 -18.55
N GLY A 91 -5.28 -13.26 -19.45
CA GLY A 91 -5.62 -14.65 -19.12
C GLY A 91 -7.09 -14.77 -18.69
N GLY A 92 -7.84 -15.64 -19.35
CA GLY A 92 -9.30 -15.74 -19.21
C GLY A 92 -9.82 -16.45 -17.96
N ALA A 93 -9.01 -16.64 -16.92
CA ALA A 93 -9.41 -17.34 -15.70
C ALA A 93 -9.61 -16.36 -14.53
N PRO A 94 -10.67 -16.53 -13.72
CA PRO A 94 -10.82 -15.78 -12.47
C PRO A 94 -9.62 -16.05 -11.58
N ARG A 95 -8.88 -15.00 -11.19
CA ARG A 95 -7.75 -15.15 -10.27
C ARG A 95 -8.21 -14.90 -8.83
N SER A 96 -7.72 -15.76 -7.93
CA SER A 96 -8.04 -15.70 -6.51
C SER A 96 -7.20 -14.60 -5.81
N PRO A 97 -7.76 -13.89 -4.82
CA PRO A 97 -6.98 -12.99 -3.96
C PRO A 97 -5.78 -13.65 -3.29
N ARG A 98 -5.83 -14.98 -3.08
CA ARG A 98 -4.73 -15.73 -2.43
C ARG A 98 -3.49 -15.88 -3.31
N SER A 99 -3.64 -15.71 -4.63
CA SER A 99 -2.56 -15.91 -5.60
C SER A 99 -2.33 -14.68 -6.48
N THR A 100 -3.00 -13.55 -6.21
CA THR A 100 -2.91 -12.37 -7.08
C THR A 100 -2.76 -11.10 -6.29
N ARG A 101 -1.73 -10.31 -6.62
CA ARG A 101 -1.58 -8.93 -6.15
C ARG A 101 -1.90 -7.97 -7.29
N LEU A 102 -2.64 -6.91 -6.98
CA LEU A 102 -2.93 -5.82 -7.90
C LEU A 102 -1.87 -4.73 -7.75
N ILE A 103 -1.40 -4.20 -8.89
CA ILE A 103 -0.52 -3.04 -8.97
C ILE A 103 -1.24 -1.96 -9.77
N ALA A 104 -1.56 -0.82 -9.14
CA ALA A 104 -2.35 0.24 -9.76
C ALA A 104 -1.64 1.60 -9.63
N HIS A 105 -1.05 2.09 -10.72
CA HIS A 105 -0.38 3.38 -10.70
C HIS A 105 -1.35 4.51 -11.06
N GLY A 106 -1.30 5.61 -10.30
CA GLY A 106 -2.06 6.82 -10.55
C GLY A 106 -3.57 6.62 -10.46
N LEU A 107 -4.05 5.99 -9.38
CA LEU A 107 -5.45 6.09 -8.97
C LEU A 107 -5.87 7.56 -9.05
N ILE A 108 -7.07 7.86 -9.54
CA ILE A 108 -7.60 9.24 -9.67
C ILE A 108 -6.90 10.09 -10.74
N GLU A 109 -5.56 10.09 -10.84
CA GLU A 109 -4.79 10.97 -11.73
C GLU A 109 -4.65 10.43 -13.17
N ARG A 110 -4.55 9.10 -13.32
CA ARG A 110 -4.26 8.40 -14.58
C ARG A 110 -5.36 7.39 -14.91
N LEU A 111 -5.91 6.70 -13.91
CA LEU A 111 -6.97 5.73 -14.12
C LEU A 111 -8.34 6.42 -14.22
N SER A 112 -9.22 5.86 -15.04
CA SER A 112 -10.62 6.31 -15.10
C SER A 112 -11.30 6.21 -13.74
N ALA A 113 -12.34 7.02 -13.50
CA ALA A 113 -13.13 6.94 -12.27
C ALA A 113 -13.76 5.56 -12.07
N ALA A 114 -14.18 4.89 -13.15
CA ALA A 114 -14.73 3.54 -13.09
C ALA A 114 -13.66 2.51 -12.67
N THR A 115 -12.49 2.54 -13.31
CA THR A 115 -11.33 1.70 -12.99
C THR A 115 -10.90 1.90 -11.54
N THR A 116 -10.74 3.16 -11.10
CA THR A 116 -10.36 3.51 -9.72
C THR A 116 -11.33 2.90 -8.70
N LYS A 117 -12.64 3.04 -8.91
CA LYS A 117 -13.65 2.42 -8.03
C LYS A 117 -13.53 0.90 -8.01
N THR A 118 -13.36 0.27 -9.17
CA THR A 118 -13.21 -1.18 -9.29
C THR A 118 -12.01 -1.65 -8.47
N VAL A 119 -10.87 -0.96 -8.58
CA VAL A 119 -9.65 -1.26 -7.81
C VAL A 119 -9.90 -1.14 -6.32
N VAL A 120 -10.45 -0.03 -5.83
CA VAL A 120 -10.69 0.16 -4.39
C VAL A 120 -11.70 -0.84 -3.84
N ARG A 121 -12.76 -1.16 -4.60
CA ARG A 121 -13.73 -2.18 -4.19
C ARG A 121 -13.15 -3.60 -4.15
N SER A 122 -11.99 -3.84 -4.78
CA SER A 122 -11.35 -5.16 -4.75
C SER A 122 -10.84 -5.56 -3.38
N LEU A 123 -10.60 -4.56 -2.53
CA LEU A 123 -10.17 -4.75 -1.15
C LEU A 123 -11.24 -5.43 -0.31
N VAL A 124 -12.53 -5.30 -0.66
CA VAL A 124 -13.63 -6.04 -0.01
C VAL A 124 -13.49 -7.55 -0.22
N ARG A 125 -12.95 -7.96 -1.38
CA ARG A 125 -12.69 -9.36 -1.70
C ARG A 125 -11.32 -9.86 -1.22
N GLY A 126 -10.54 -9.00 -0.56
CA GLY A 126 -9.25 -9.36 0.03
C GLY A 126 -8.08 -9.41 -0.95
N PHE A 127 -8.17 -8.73 -2.10
CA PHE A 127 -7.02 -8.61 -3.00
C PHE A 127 -5.92 -7.74 -2.36
N PRO A 128 -4.68 -8.23 -2.27
CA PRO A 128 -3.52 -7.39 -2.04
C PRO A 128 -3.42 -6.31 -3.12
N LEU A 129 -3.06 -5.09 -2.70
CA LEU A 129 -2.93 -3.94 -3.59
C LEU A 129 -1.67 -3.17 -3.24
N ILE A 130 -0.89 -2.81 -4.24
CA ILE A 130 0.07 -1.70 -4.15
C ILE A 130 -0.36 -0.66 -5.17
N ALA A 131 -0.65 0.55 -4.72
CA ALA A 131 -1.17 1.60 -5.57
C ALA A 131 -0.47 2.94 -5.36
N THR A 132 -0.56 3.81 -6.36
CA THR A 132 -0.17 5.22 -6.23
C THR A 132 -1.35 6.14 -6.51
N ALA A 133 -1.40 7.30 -5.87
CA ALA A 133 -2.49 8.26 -6.00
C ALA A 133 -1.95 9.70 -5.86
N PRO A 134 -2.62 10.72 -6.43
CA PRO A 134 -2.29 12.11 -6.20
C PRO A 134 -2.74 12.56 -4.80
N GLY A 135 -2.40 13.79 -4.44
CA GLY A 135 -2.72 14.43 -3.16
C GLY A 135 -1.45 14.87 -2.43
N HIS A 136 -1.58 15.72 -1.42
CA HIS A 136 -0.47 16.22 -0.61
C HIS A 136 -0.36 15.48 0.73
N ASP A 137 -1.49 14.96 1.24
CA ASP A 137 -1.57 14.24 2.50
C ASP A 137 -2.69 13.17 2.51
N LEU A 138 -2.86 12.50 3.65
CA LEU A 138 -3.92 11.49 3.84
C LEU A 138 -5.33 12.08 3.72
N ALA A 139 -5.57 13.27 4.27
CA ALA A 139 -6.90 13.86 4.30
C ALA A 139 -7.38 14.17 2.88
N GLU A 140 -6.52 14.78 2.07
CA GLU A 140 -6.80 15.06 0.66
C GLU A 140 -7.00 13.77 -0.15
N LEU A 141 -6.18 12.73 0.06
CA LEU A 141 -6.40 11.44 -0.58
C LEU A 141 -7.81 10.89 -0.29
N LEU A 142 -8.22 10.90 0.99
CA LEU A 142 -9.53 10.41 1.38
C LEU A 142 -10.65 11.28 0.79
N ASP A 143 -10.48 12.61 0.76
CA ASP A 143 -11.47 13.52 0.18
C ASP A 143 -11.62 13.36 -1.33
N LEU A 144 -10.51 13.13 -2.05
CA LEU A 144 -10.53 12.80 -3.48
C LEU A 144 -11.33 11.51 -3.73
N LEU A 145 -11.11 10.46 -2.93
CA LEU A 145 -11.83 9.18 -3.03
C LEU A 145 -13.32 9.30 -2.65
N ARG A 146 -13.65 10.15 -1.67
CA ARG A 146 -15.05 10.47 -1.30
C ARG A 146 -15.76 11.34 -2.33
N GLY A 147 -14.99 12.16 -3.07
CA GLY A 147 -15.49 13.17 -3.99
C GLY A 147 -16.55 12.65 -4.96
N ALA A 148 -17.40 13.56 -5.45
CA ALA A 148 -18.63 13.23 -6.19
C ALA A 148 -18.43 12.31 -7.42
N ASN A 149 -17.22 12.32 -8.01
CA ASN A 149 -16.85 11.46 -9.12
C ASN A 149 -16.61 10.02 -8.67
N LEU A 150 -15.97 9.81 -7.51
CA LEU A 150 -15.57 8.50 -7.01
C LEU A 150 -16.60 7.89 -6.06
N ARG A 151 -17.11 8.67 -5.09
CA ARG A 151 -18.11 8.24 -4.08
C ARG A 151 -17.76 6.90 -3.44
N VAL A 152 -16.48 6.69 -3.12
CA VAL A 152 -16.05 5.46 -2.45
C VAL A 152 -16.68 5.42 -1.05
N PRO A 153 -17.35 4.31 -0.66
CA PRO A 153 -17.91 4.16 0.68
C PRO A 153 -16.84 4.21 1.76
N GLU A 154 -17.15 4.79 2.92
CA GLU A 154 -16.18 4.92 4.03
C GLU A 154 -15.62 3.56 4.47
N ASP A 155 -16.45 2.50 4.48
CA ASP A 155 -15.98 1.14 4.83
C ASP A 155 -14.95 0.59 3.84
N ASP A 156 -14.98 1.02 2.57
CA ASP A 156 -13.98 0.65 1.58
C ASP A 156 -12.69 1.46 1.77
N LEU A 157 -12.77 2.73 2.19
CA LEU A 157 -11.61 3.56 2.52
C LEU A 157 -10.81 2.98 3.70
N HIS A 158 -11.50 2.46 4.72
CA HIS A 158 -10.87 1.79 5.86
C HIS A 158 -10.10 0.51 5.47
N ARG A 159 -10.32 -0.02 4.25
CA ARG A 159 -9.60 -1.19 3.72
C ARG A 159 -8.32 -0.84 2.98
N LEU A 160 -8.00 0.44 2.75
CA LEU A 160 -6.79 0.89 2.06
C LEU A 160 -5.49 0.49 2.78
N GLY A 161 -5.57 -0.04 4.00
CA GLY A 161 -4.44 -0.67 4.66
C GLY A 161 -3.45 0.34 5.19
N LEU A 162 -2.31 0.48 4.52
CA LEU A 162 -1.26 1.46 4.82
C LEU A 162 -1.25 2.57 3.76
N VAL A 163 -1.29 3.82 4.18
CA VAL A 163 -1.06 4.97 3.30
C VAL A 163 0.28 5.61 3.63
N ILE A 164 1.14 5.76 2.63
CA ILE A 164 2.44 6.41 2.72
C ILE A 164 2.36 7.75 1.99
N VAL A 165 2.69 8.84 2.66
CA VAL A 165 2.75 10.20 2.09
C VAL A 165 4.20 10.51 1.73
N LEU A 166 4.49 10.73 0.46
CA LEU A 166 5.81 11.04 -0.09
C LEU A 166 5.92 12.54 -0.42
N GLY A 167 6.88 13.22 0.19
CA GLY A 167 7.09 14.66 0.04
C GLY A 167 7.63 15.08 -1.33
N GLY A 168 7.31 16.32 -1.71
CA GLY A 168 7.64 16.94 -3.00
C GLY A 168 9.12 17.33 -3.20
N ASP A 169 9.42 17.79 -4.42
CA ASP A 169 10.78 17.94 -4.96
C ASP A 169 11.52 19.24 -4.54
N GLY A 170 11.10 19.90 -3.46
CA GLY A 170 11.45 21.27 -3.08
C GLY A 170 12.89 21.55 -2.61
N GLY A 171 13.88 20.72 -2.97
CA GLY A 171 15.32 21.01 -2.76
C GLY A 171 16.14 19.94 -2.04
N ALA A 172 15.49 18.86 -1.59
CA ALA A 172 16.14 17.63 -1.13
C ALA A 172 15.46 16.43 -1.82
N GLN A 173 16.11 15.27 -1.82
CA GLN A 173 15.49 14.02 -2.26
C GLN A 173 14.10 13.87 -1.61
N SER A 174 13.08 13.47 -2.40
CA SER A 174 11.77 13.12 -1.83
C SER A 174 11.96 12.07 -0.74
N HIS A 175 11.36 12.32 0.40
CA HIS A 175 11.35 11.44 1.55
C HIS A 175 9.92 11.20 2.00
N VAL A 176 9.69 10.10 2.70
CA VAL A 176 8.39 9.81 3.29
C VAL A 176 8.11 10.85 4.38
N GLU A 177 7.05 11.63 4.21
CA GLU A 177 6.60 12.65 5.16
C GLU A 177 5.85 12.00 6.32
N SER A 178 4.98 11.02 6.02
CA SER A 178 4.26 10.27 7.04
C SER A 178 3.74 8.94 6.53
N ALA A 179 3.42 8.03 7.45
CA ALA A 179 2.78 6.76 7.16
C ALA A 179 1.61 6.51 8.12
N HIS A 180 0.47 6.12 7.57
CA HIS A 180 -0.80 6.01 8.29
C HIS A 180 -1.44 4.64 8.09
N LEU A 181 -1.71 3.92 9.17
CA LEU A 181 -2.47 2.67 9.16
C LEU A 181 -3.96 2.98 9.26
N LEU A 182 -4.68 2.74 8.16
CA LEU A 182 -6.14 2.82 8.10
C LEU A 182 -6.71 1.62 8.83
N ARG A 183 -7.42 1.85 9.94
CA ARG A 183 -7.92 0.78 10.80
C ARG A 183 -9.23 0.22 10.24
N ALA A 184 -9.30 -1.10 10.06
CA ALA A 184 -10.50 -1.76 9.56
C ALA A 184 -11.70 -1.47 10.49
N PRO A 185 -12.94 -1.42 9.94
CA PRO A 185 -14.13 -1.26 10.76
C PRO A 185 -14.26 -2.45 11.72
N ALA A 186 -14.74 -2.20 12.94
CA ALA A 186 -15.00 -3.27 13.88
C ALA A 186 -16.16 -4.14 13.35
N LEU A 187 -15.97 -5.47 13.36
CA LEU A 187 -16.96 -6.42 12.83
C LEU A 187 -18.28 -6.41 13.62
N ASP A 188 -18.23 -5.97 14.88
CA ASP A 188 -19.34 -5.87 15.82
C ASP A 188 -20.10 -4.53 15.72
N GLY A 189 -19.76 -3.66 14.77
CA GLY A 189 -20.36 -2.34 14.63
C GLY A 189 -19.87 -1.32 15.67
N GLY A 190 -18.77 -1.60 16.37
CA GLY A 190 -18.10 -0.66 17.25
C GLY A 190 -17.65 0.64 16.56
N ALA A 191 -17.33 1.66 17.36
CA ALA A 191 -16.93 2.96 16.85
C ALA A 191 -15.69 2.85 15.94
N ARG A 192 -15.76 3.50 14.78
CA ARG A 192 -14.64 3.58 13.84
C ARG A 192 -13.48 4.30 14.51
N ARG A 193 -12.30 3.69 14.43
CA ARG A 193 -11.07 4.26 14.99
C ARG A 193 -10.38 5.13 13.94
N PRO A 194 -9.79 6.27 14.35
CA PRO A 194 -9.00 7.07 13.43
C PRO A 194 -7.78 6.29 12.92
N PRO A 195 -7.21 6.69 11.77
CA PRO A 195 -5.95 6.15 11.28
C PRO A 195 -4.84 6.24 12.35
N ALA A 196 -3.98 5.24 12.43
CA ALA A 196 -2.80 5.29 13.28
C ALA A 196 -1.64 5.93 12.53
N LEU A 197 -1.04 6.98 13.07
CA LEU A 197 0.27 7.43 12.59
C LEU A 197 1.32 6.38 12.98
N LEU A 198 2.10 5.90 12.02
CA LEU A 198 3.19 4.94 12.25
C LEU A 198 4.54 5.63 12.28
N ALA A 199 4.75 6.61 11.39
CA ALA A 199 5.96 7.40 11.35
C ALA A 199 5.67 8.77 10.73
N THR A 200 6.47 9.77 11.10
CA THR A 200 6.44 11.11 10.49
C THR A 200 7.86 11.66 10.39
N TRP A 201 8.14 12.42 9.33
CA TRP A 201 9.38 13.17 9.22
C TRP A 201 9.44 14.24 10.31
N ASN A 202 10.59 14.39 10.95
CA ASN A 202 10.77 15.30 12.10
C ASN A 202 11.41 16.65 11.73
N GLY A 203 11.69 16.90 10.44
CA GLY A 203 12.28 18.15 9.96
C GLY A 203 13.80 18.28 10.17
N SER A 204 14.44 17.33 10.87
CA SER A 204 15.85 17.40 11.26
C SER A 204 16.74 16.34 10.61
N GLY A 205 16.24 15.63 9.60
CA GLY A 205 16.99 14.56 8.94
C GLY A 205 16.56 13.14 9.35
N GLY A 206 15.47 12.98 10.10
CA GLY A 206 14.99 11.68 10.56
C GLY A 206 13.46 11.59 10.75
N TRP A 207 13.02 10.49 11.34
CA TRP A 207 11.60 10.20 11.58
C TRP A 207 11.33 9.89 13.04
N ASP A 208 10.19 10.36 13.53
CA ASP A 208 9.63 9.89 14.80
C ASP A 208 8.80 8.63 14.54
N ASP A 209 9.00 7.58 15.35
CA ASP A 209 8.27 6.31 15.27
C ASP A 209 7.13 6.25 16.29
N PHE A 210 5.94 5.99 15.77
CA PHE A 210 4.69 5.86 16.52
C PHE A 210 4.04 4.48 16.38
N SER A 211 4.71 3.56 15.67
CA SER A 211 4.17 2.23 15.37
C SER A 211 3.90 1.37 16.60
N TRP A 212 4.56 1.66 17.73
CA TRP A 212 4.30 1.05 19.03
C TRP A 212 2.82 1.13 19.43
N ALA A 213 2.11 2.20 19.04
CA ALA A 213 0.69 2.41 19.32
C ALA A 213 -0.25 1.54 18.47
N ALA A 214 0.28 0.84 17.47
CA ALA A 214 -0.46 -0.03 16.57
C ALA A 214 0.05 -1.48 16.54
N LEU A 215 1.04 -1.85 17.34
CA LEU A 215 1.69 -3.17 17.32
C LEU A 215 0.71 -4.36 17.35
N PRO A 216 -0.32 -4.40 18.23
CA PRO A 216 -1.26 -5.53 18.23
C PRO A 216 -2.01 -5.68 16.90
N GLU A 217 -2.37 -4.55 16.27
CA GLU A 217 -3.08 -4.56 14.99
C GLU A 217 -2.16 -4.89 13.83
N LEU A 218 -0.93 -4.38 13.83
CA LEU A 218 0.09 -4.72 12.83
C LEU A 218 0.39 -6.23 12.86
N ALA A 219 0.61 -6.80 14.06
CA ALA A 219 0.84 -8.23 14.23
C ALA A 219 -0.35 -9.07 13.75
N ALA A 220 -1.59 -8.64 14.07
CA ALA A 220 -2.81 -9.31 13.62
C ALA A 220 -2.95 -9.31 12.09
N ARG A 221 -2.60 -8.22 11.41
CA ARG A 221 -2.62 -8.14 9.94
C ARG A 221 -1.59 -9.05 9.29
N VAL A 222 -0.44 -9.24 9.92
CA VAL A 222 0.59 -10.17 9.47
C VAL A 222 0.26 -11.62 9.85
N GLY A 223 -0.73 -11.85 10.71
CA GLY A 223 -1.15 -13.19 11.13
C GLY A 223 -0.19 -13.83 12.14
N VAL A 224 0.52 -13.03 12.93
CA VAL A 224 1.50 -13.49 13.92
C VAL A 224 1.24 -12.90 15.31
N THR A 225 1.89 -13.43 16.33
CA THR A 225 1.85 -12.84 17.68
C THR A 225 2.60 -11.51 17.72
N GLN A 226 2.26 -10.63 18.66
CA GLN A 226 2.97 -9.36 18.82
C GLN A 226 4.48 -9.55 19.05
N ALA A 227 4.87 -10.53 19.88
CA ALA A 227 6.28 -10.84 20.14
C ALA A 227 7.02 -11.32 18.89
N ALA A 228 6.37 -12.16 18.07
CA ALA A 228 6.93 -12.62 16.80
C ALA A 228 7.05 -11.46 15.80
N TYR A 229 6.03 -10.61 15.70
CA TYR A 229 6.05 -9.42 14.85
C TYR A 229 7.21 -8.49 15.20
N SER A 230 7.37 -8.14 16.47
CA SER A 230 8.49 -7.29 16.92
C SER A 230 9.86 -7.90 16.62
N SER A 231 9.99 -9.23 16.78
CA SER A 231 11.24 -9.93 16.48
C SER A 231 11.56 -9.96 14.98
N GLN A 232 10.54 -10.20 14.14
CA GLN A 232 10.65 -10.14 12.68
C GLN A 232 11.03 -8.73 12.22
N LEU A 233 10.37 -7.71 12.78
CA LEU A 233 10.62 -6.32 12.46
C LEU A 233 12.07 -5.92 12.79
N ALA A 234 12.55 -6.24 14.00
CA ALA A 234 13.92 -5.93 14.42
C ALA A 234 14.99 -6.67 13.59
N ALA A 235 14.69 -7.88 13.11
CA ALA A 235 15.59 -8.59 12.20
C ALA A 235 15.65 -7.90 10.82
N ARG A 236 14.50 -7.51 10.29
CA ARG A 236 14.40 -6.87 8.97
C ARG A 236 14.95 -5.44 8.97
N GLU A 237 14.72 -4.69 10.03
CA GLU A 237 15.30 -3.36 10.21
C GLU A 237 16.83 -3.41 10.14
N ARG A 238 17.46 -4.36 10.86
CA ARG A 238 18.91 -4.57 10.79
C ARG A 238 19.38 -4.91 9.38
N GLU A 239 18.68 -5.82 8.71
CA GLU A 239 18.98 -6.19 7.32
C GLU A 239 18.94 -4.97 6.39
N LEU A 240 17.92 -4.13 6.54
CA LEU A 240 17.70 -2.94 5.72
C LEU A 240 18.67 -1.78 6.04
N ALA A 241 19.15 -1.72 7.28
CA ALA A 241 20.12 -0.71 7.72
C ALA A 241 21.57 -1.04 7.28
N THR A 242 21.87 -2.30 6.94
CA THR A 242 23.18 -2.69 6.40
C THR A 242 23.33 -2.29 4.93
N SER A 243 24.29 -1.40 4.67
CA SER A 243 24.77 -0.97 3.35
C SER A 243 25.58 -2.05 2.64
#